data_AF-A0A2V9VH84-F1
#
_entry.id   AF-A0A2V9VH84-F1
#
_cell.length_a   1.000
_cell.length_b   1.000
_cell.length_c   1.000
_cell.angle_alpha   90.00
_cell.angle_beta   90.00
_cell.angle_gamma   90.00
#
_symmetry.space_group_name_H-M   'P 1'
#
loop_
_entity.id
_entity.type
_entity.pdbx_description
1 polymer ?
#
loop_
_entity_poly.entity_id
_entity_poly.type
_entity_poly.pdbx_seq_one_letter_code
_entity_poly.pdbx_strand_id
1 'polypeptide(L)'
;MARQTSRRNFLGLSALGLAATVVPGELVRPAVAASELTNETSNVHPDISIWVTSGDERFAAAPKATWRPASGTAGNDHLRLNPSVKFQQILGFGGAFTDAACYSFNRLLPAEREQLFHELFHPSEMGLSVGRICVGSSDYSTKLYSYDDGEADPDLTRFSIAHDREFILPVLRQARQANPDMFLFSSPWSPPGWMKFNGTMLGGSMRNHYFAVYAKYYLKFLQGYAAEGVPVQALTTQNEVDTDQDGRMPACIWGQEYEIQFVRDHLGPLLASSGLPTRIWLLDHNYNLWGRVVCSLEDDKLRQYAHTVAWHGYAGTPDMMSKVHDVYPEVEMHWTEGGPDYTDPGYLTDWCKWGGTFSDVLNHWCRSITAWNLALDEHGKPNIGPFPCGGVVTINSQTREITRSGQYWAFAHYSRMIRRGARRFDSQSASADLHCKDDRTAAREYGGVGAIEGKFSDHFGLEVVYPTHRDLTLPELRSRVGAAFQTVPRKLKERATCECK
;
A
#
# COMPACT_ATOMS: atom_id res chain seq x y z
N MET A 1 8.25 48.21 28.07
CA MET A 1 7.02 48.37 28.87
C MET A 1 6.33 47.00 28.98
N ALA A 2 5.53 46.76 30.02
CA ALA A 2 4.69 45.55 30.26
C ALA A 2 5.42 44.17 30.17
N ARG A 3 5.85 43.60 31.30
CA ARG A 3 5.12 42.60 32.12
C ARG A 3 4.82 41.26 31.42
N GLN A 4 5.60 40.23 31.75
CA GLN A 4 5.09 39.09 32.53
C GLN A 4 6.22 38.35 33.27
N THR A 5 5.87 37.66 34.35
CA THR A 5 6.79 37.10 35.36
C THR A 5 6.72 35.59 35.40
N SER A 6 7.87 34.92 35.54
CA SER A 6 7.95 33.67 36.31
C SER A 6 9.33 33.48 36.94
N ARG A 7 9.35 33.21 38.25
CA ARG A 7 10.51 32.72 39.01
C ARG A 7 10.15 31.31 39.49
N ARG A 8 11.10 30.36 39.41
CA ARG A 8 11.52 29.50 40.56
C ARG A 8 12.56 28.45 40.17
N ASN A 9 13.76 28.60 40.72
CA ASN A 9 14.63 27.49 41.11
C ASN A 9 14.30 27.07 42.57
N PHE A 10 15.02 26.05 43.08
CA PHE A 10 15.02 25.50 44.46
C PHE A 10 13.81 24.62 44.81
N LEU A 11 13.97 23.33 45.16
CA LEU A 11 14.78 22.81 46.28
C LEU A 11 15.27 21.36 46.05
N GLY A 12 16.25 20.92 46.84
CA GLY A 12 16.67 19.51 46.93
C GLY A 12 16.85 19.03 48.37
N LEU A 13 16.70 17.71 48.54
CA LEU A 13 17.21 16.82 49.61
C LEU A 13 17.11 17.24 51.09
N SER A 14 16.42 16.41 51.88
CA SER A 14 16.76 16.03 53.26
C SER A 14 16.10 14.67 53.60
N ALA A 15 16.69 13.89 54.51
CA ALA A 15 16.41 12.46 54.69
C ALA A 15 15.99 12.08 56.13
N LEU A 16 15.83 10.77 56.38
CA LEU A 16 15.46 10.07 57.64
C LEU A 16 13.93 10.07 57.92
N GLY A 17 13.30 8.96 58.34
CA GLY A 17 13.79 7.58 58.46
C GLY A 17 12.99 6.78 59.51
N LEU A 18 12.48 5.60 59.18
CA LEU A 18 11.96 4.63 60.16
C LEU A 18 11.92 3.22 59.54
N ALA A 19 12.27 2.21 60.33
CA ALA A 19 12.46 0.83 59.88
C ALA A 19 11.43 -0.13 60.51
N ALA A 20 10.98 -1.11 59.73
CA ALA A 20 10.32 -2.34 60.21
C ALA A 20 10.55 -3.49 59.19
N THR A 21 10.56 -4.73 59.69
CA THR A 21 11.13 -5.96 59.09
C THR A 21 10.07 -6.86 58.39
N VAL A 22 10.24 -7.34 57.14
CA VAL A 22 10.94 -8.59 56.67
C VAL A 22 10.17 -9.88 57.07
N VAL A 23 9.76 -10.87 56.23
CA VAL A 23 10.00 -11.42 54.85
C VAL A 23 8.67 -12.07 54.29
N PRO A 24 8.58 -12.78 53.13
CA PRO A 24 9.09 -12.57 51.75
C PRO A 24 8.00 -12.73 50.65
N GLY A 25 8.21 -12.16 49.45
CA GLY A 25 7.41 -12.46 48.26
C GLY A 25 8.16 -12.05 46.99
N GLU A 26 8.29 -12.94 46.01
CA GLU A 26 9.21 -12.79 44.88
C GLU A 26 8.82 -11.65 43.93
N LEU A 27 9.40 -10.48 44.16
CA LEU A 27 9.50 -9.43 43.15
C LEU A 27 10.51 -9.88 42.08
N VAL A 28 9.99 -10.47 41.01
CA VAL A 28 10.71 -10.69 39.75
C VAL A 28 11.23 -9.34 39.26
N ARG A 29 12.51 -9.07 39.52
CA ARG A 29 13.23 -8.02 38.79
C ARG A 29 13.22 -8.41 37.31
N PRO A 30 12.94 -7.50 36.36
CA PRO A 30 13.33 -7.74 35.00
C PRO A 30 14.85 -7.87 35.01
N ALA A 31 15.35 -9.09 34.77
CA ALA A 31 16.76 -9.29 34.52
C ALA A 31 17.08 -8.52 33.25
N VAL A 32 17.77 -7.39 33.39
CA VAL A 32 18.51 -6.79 32.29
C VAL A 32 19.67 -7.75 32.03
N ALA A 33 19.36 -8.82 31.31
CA ALA A 33 20.34 -9.60 30.61
C ALA A 33 20.98 -8.62 29.62
N ALA A 34 22.20 -8.20 29.93
CA ALA A 34 23.10 -7.71 28.91
C ALA A 34 23.31 -8.88 27.96
N SER A 35 22.45 -8.96 26.93
CA SER A 35 22.69 -9.85 25.80
C SER A 35 24.03 -9.40 25.23
N GLU A 36 25.03 -10.26 25.40
CA GLU A 36 26.23 -10.18 24.58
C GLU A 36 25.77 -10.07 23.13
N LEU A 37 26.45 -9.24 22.33
CA LEU A 37 26.17 -9.18 20.91
C LEU A 37 26.54 -10.55 20.32
N THR A 38 25.54 -11.42 20.20
CA THR A 38 25.62 -12.62 19.38
C THR A 38 25.95 -12.14 17.99
N ASN A 39 27.19 -12.42 17.60
CA ASN A 39 27.77 -12.03 16.34
C ASN A 39 27.13 -12.88 15.24
N GLU A 40 25.87 -12.56 14.90
CA GLU A 40 25.13 -13.18 13.81
C GLU A 40 25.92 -12.95 12.53
N THR A 41 26.63 -13.99 12.12
CA THR A 41 27.14 -14.10 10.77
C THR A 41 25.93 -14.15 9.86
N SER A 42 25.59 -13.02 9.24
CA SER A 42 24.54 -12.98 8.22
C SER A 42 24.86 -14.02 7.15
N ASN A 43 23.94 -14.97 6.95
CA ASN A 43 24.09 -16.03 5.96
C ASN A 43 23.78 -15.49 4.57
N VAL A 44 24.44 -14.39 4.19
CA VAL A 44 24.30 -13.81 2.86
C VAL A 44 24.72 -14.87 1.85
N HIS A 45 23.75 -15.36 1.09
CA HIS A 45 23.98 -16.33 0.03
C HIS A 45 25.06 -15.76 -0.92
N PRO A 46 26.08 -16.55 -1.33
CA PRO A 46 27.23 -16.03 -2.08
C PRO A 46 26.85 -15.43 -3.44
N ASP A 47 25.73 -15.89 -3.99
CA ASP A 47 25.15 -15.39 -5.22
C ASP A 47 23.99 -14.41 -4.98
N ILE A 48 23.91 -13.40 -5.82
CA ILE A 48 22.77 -12.50 -6.04
C ILE A 48 21.95 -13.05 -7.21
N SER A 49 20.68 -13.36 -6.97
CA SER A 49 19.72 -13.72 -8.03
C SER A 49 19.16 -12.46 -8.69
N ILE A 50 18.92 -12.51 -10.00
CA ILE A 50 18.49 -11.36 -10.81
C ILE A 50 17.29 -11.79 -11.67
N TRP A 51 16.27 -10.94 -11.75
CA TRP A 51 15.09 -11.12 -12.60
C TRP A 51 14.93 -9.92 -13.53
N VAL A 52 14.47 -10.15 -14.76
CA VAL A 52 14.40 -9.13 -15.82
C VAL A 52 13.06 -9.17 -16.54
N THR A 53 12.52 -7.99 -16.85
CA THR A 53 11.42 -7.82 -17.81
C THR A 53 11.90 -6.84 -18.88
N SER A 54 12.10 -7.31 -20.11
CA SER A 54 12.64 -6.53 -21.24
C SER A 54 12.30 -7.22 -22.56
N GLY A 55 11.90 -6.48 -23.60
CA GLY A 55 11.52 -7.05 -24.90
C GLY A 55 10.40 -8.10 -24.76
N ASP A 56 10.72 -9.37 -24.96
CA ASP A 56 9.84 -10.54 -24.74
C ASP A 56 10.09 -11.27 -23.39
N GLU A 57 11.16 -10.92 -22.67
CA GLU A 57 11.43 -11.46 -21.33
C GLU A 57 10.40 -10.95 -20.32
N ARG A 58 9.84 -11.86 -19.52
CA ARG A 58 8.79 -11.57 -18.53
C ARG A 58 9.15 -12.19 -17.19
N PHE A 59 9.68 -11.36 -16.28
CA PHE A 59 10.23 -11.80 -14.99
C PHE A 59 11.23 -12.97 -15.13
N ALA A 60 12.01 -12.96 -16.20
CA ALA A 60 12.93 -14.03 -16.54
C ALA A 60 14.15 -14.04 -15.61
N ALA A 61 14.60 -15.22 -15.18
CA ALA A 61 15.80 -15.35 -14.37
C ALA A 61 17.06 -15.08 -15.22
N ALA A 62 17.80 -14.04 -14.86
CA ALA A 62 19.09 -13.73 -15.46
C ALA A 62 20.23 -14.48 -14.75
N PRO A 63 21.43 -14.59 -15.37
CA PRO A 63 22.58 -15.22 -14.73
C PRO A 63 22.92 -14.55 -13.39
N LYS A 64 23.07 -15.36 -12.34
CA LYS A 64 23.39 -14.86 -11.00
C LYS A 64 24.70 -14.07 -10.98
N ALA A 65 24.72 -12.98 -10.22
CA ALA A 65 25.95 -12.29 -9.87
C ALA A 65 26.53 -12.87 -8.57
N THR A 66 27.79 -12.60 -8.27
CA THR A 66 28.46 -13.02 -7.02
C THR A 66 28.90 -11.82 -6.21
N TRP A 67 28.80 -11.90 -4.88
CA TRP A 67 29.35 -10.88 -4.01
C TRP A 67 30.87 -10.81 -4.16
N ARG A 68 31.40 -9.59 -4.34
CA ARG A 68 32.84 -9.34 -4.49
C ARG A 68 33.32 -8.37 -3.41
N PRO A 69 34.52 -8.56 -2.83
CA PRO A 69 35.13 -7.55 -1.99
C PRO A 69 35.29 -6.23 -2.75
N ALA A 70 34.95 -5.12 -2.12
CA ALA A 70 35.18 -3.79 -2.69
C ALA A 70 36.68 -3.53 -2.87
N SER A 71 37.10 -3.10 -4.06
CA SER A 71 38.49 -2.79 -4.39
C SER A 71 38.63 -1.35 -4.87
N GLY A 72 39.28 -0.51 -4.06
CA GLY A 72 39.46 0.92 -4.37
C GLY A 72 38.25 1.80 -4.05
N THR A 73 38.29 3.04 -4.54
CA THR A 73 37.17 3.99 -4.45
C THR A 73 36.11 3.61 -5.49
N ALA A 74 34.85 3.50 -5.08
CA ALA A 74 33.76 3.24 -6.03
C ALA A 74 33.62 4.39 -7.03
N GLY A 75 33.53 4.06 -8.33
CA GLY A 75 33.23 5.03 -9.39
C GLY A 75 31.77 5.50 -9.33
N ASN A 76 31.36 6.47 -10.14
CA ASN A 76 30.02 7.07 -10.02
C ASN A 76 28.86 6.10 -10.31
N ASP A 77 29.10 5.01 -11.04
CA ASP A 77 28.11 3.96 -11.34
C ASP A 77 28.01 2.88 -10.25
N HIS A 78 27.81 3.30 -9.00
CA HIS A 78 27.52 2.40 -7.89
C HIS A 78 26.21 2.75 -7.18
N LEU A 79 25.65 1.73 -6.53
CA LEU A 79 24.64 1.87 -5.50
C LEU A 79 25.24 1.44 -4.16
N ARG A 80 25.09 2.30 -3.17
CA ARG A 80 25.43 2.02 -1.79
C ARG A 80 24.20 1.59 -1.02
N LEU A 81 24.32 0.44 -0.35
CA LEU A 81 23.29 -0.13 0.51
C LEU A 81 23.66 0.08 1.98
N ASN A 82 22.72 0.54 2.78
CA ASN A 82 22.90 0.79 4.21
C ASN A 82 21.74 0.23 5.05
N PRO A 83 21.71 -1.10 5.29
CA PRO A 83 20.65 -1.75 6.08
C PRO A 83 20.52 -1.28 7.54
N SER A 84 21.46 -0.46 8.04
CA SER A 84 21.40 0.07 9.41
C SER A 84 20.42 1.24 9.56
N VAL A 85 20.07 1.93 8.48
CA VAL A 85 19.09 3.03 8.47
C VAL A 85 17.80 2.50 7.86
N LYS A 86 16.81 2.20 8.71
CA LYS A 86 15.53 1.59 8.32
C LYS A 86 14.40 2.63 8.34
N PHE A 87 13.47 2.49 7.40
CA PHE A 87 12.29 3.34 7.24
C PHE A 87 11.01 2.54 7.53
N GLN A 88 9.95 2.74 6.75
CA GLN A 88 8.65 2.13 6.95
C GLN A 88 8.64 0.61 6.74
N GLN A 89 7.68 -0.06 7.40
CA GLN A 89 7.43 -1.48 7.27
C GLN A 89 6.35 -1.73 6.21
N ILE A 90 6.63 -2.60 5.24
CA ILE A 90 5.73 -2.91 4.13
C ILE A 90 4.58 -3.80 4.62
N LEU A 91 3.35 -3.35 4.33
CA LEU A 91 2.10 -4.08 4.52
C LEU A 91 1.93 -5.12 3.40
N GLY A 92 2.19 -4.77 2.14
CA GLY A 92 2.10 -5.68 1.00
C GLY A 92 1.68 -4.99 -0.31
N PHE A 93 1.30 -5.80 -1.29
CA PHE A 93 0.95 -5.38 -2.65
C PHE A 93 -0.33 -6.09 -3.10
N GLY A 94 -1.09 -5.48 -4.01
CA GLY A 94 -2.26 -6.15 -4.60
C GLY A 94 -3.12 -5.24 -5.45
N GLY A 95 -4.44 -5.41 -5.40
CA GLY A 95 -5.38 -4.67 -6.25
C GLY A 95 -6.81 -4.73 -5.73
N ALA A 96 -7.73 -4.05 -6.42
CA ALA A 96 -9.14 -4.04 -6.04
C ALA A 96 -9.92 -5.23 -6.61
N PHE A 97 -10.70 -5.82 -5.71
CA PHE A 97 -11.80 -6.74 -5.98
C PHE A 97 -13.06 -5.91 -6.25
N THR A 98 -13.05 -5.16 -7.34
CA THR A 98 -14.24 -4.48 -7.85
C THR A 98 -15.29 -5.51 -8.24
N ASP A 99 -16.56 -5.11 -8.24
CA ASP A 99 -17.67 -5.93 -8.74
C ASP A 99 -17.36 -6.40 -10.18
N ALA A 100 -16.83 -5.52 -11.03
CA ALA A 100 -16.35 -5.88 -12.36
C ALA A 100 -15.23 -6.94 -12.39
N ALA A 101 -14.23 -6.84 -11.50
CA ALA A 101 -13.16 -7.83 -11.41
C ALA A 101 -13.67 -9.19 -10.90
N CYS A 102 -14.49 -9.19 -9.85
CA CYS A 102 -15.09 -10.40 -9.31
C CYS A 102 -16.04 -11.08 -10.32
N TYR A 103 -16.83 -10.30 -11.07
CA TYR A 103 -17.62 -10.77 -12.19
C TYR A 103 -16.73 -11.42 -13.27
N SER A 104 -15.65 -10.74 -13.67
CA SER A 104 -14.72 -11.22 -14.71
C SER A 104 -14.05 -12.53 -14.32
N PHE A 105 -13.57 -12.65 -13.07
CA PHE A 105 -13.08 -13.91 -12.52
C PHE A 105 -14.14 -15.01 -12.52
N ASN A 106 -15.42 -14.68 -12.23
CA ASN A 106 -16.50 -15.66 -12.20
C ASN A 106 -16.92 -16.18 -13.60
N ARG A 107 -16.39 -15.61 -14.69
CA ARG A 107 -16.62 -16.10 -16.07
C ARG A 107 -15.62 -17.18 -16.53
N LEU A 108 -14.51 -17.36 -15.82
CA LEU A 108 -13.53 -18.42 -16.05
C LEU A 108 -14.08 -19.80 -15.62
N LEU A 109 -13.58 -20.88 -16.20
CA LEU A 109 -13.85 -22.22 -15.65
C LEU A 109 -13.21 -22.35 -14.25
N PRO A 110 -13.78 -23.16 -13.33
CA PRO A 110 -13.28 -23.26 -11.95
C PRO A 110 -11.78 -23.56 -11.84
N ALA A 111 -11.25 -24.46 -12.68
CA ALA A 111 -9.83 -24.81 -12.70
C ALA A 111 -8.93 -23.68 -13.24
N GLU A 112 -9.37 -22.95 -14.26
CA GLU A 112 -8.65 -21.78 -14.80
C GLU A 112 -8.60 -20.66 -13.76
N ARG A 113 -9.72 -20.44 -13.05
CA ARG A 113 -9.78 -19.48 -11.94
C ARG A 113 -8.90 -19.88 -10.77
N GLU A 114 -8.87 -21.17 -10.41
CA GLU A 114 -7.98 -21.69 -9.37
C GLU A 114 -6.51 -21.50 -9.73
N GLN A 115 -6.12 -21.84 -10.98
CA GLN A 115 -4.76 -21.60 -11.48
C GLN A 115 -4.38 -20.11 -11.45
N LEU A 116 -5.27 -19.23 -11.91
CA LEU A 116 -5.05 -17.78 -11.86
C LEU A 116 -4.96 -17.26 -10.41
N PHE A 117 -5.78 -17.79 -9.49
CA PHE A 117 -5.73 -17.36 -8.09
C PHE A 117 -4.47 -17.86 -7.39
N HIS A 118 -3.96 -19.04 -7.74
CA HIS A 118 -2.63 -19.48 -7.31
C HIS A 118 -1.55 -18.54 -7.83
N GLU A 119 -1.56 -18.19 -9.13
CA GLU A 119 -0.61 -17.25 -9.75
C GLU A 119 -0.63 -15.86 -9.07
N LEU A 120 -1.81 -15.28 -8.86
CA LEU A 120 -1.98 -13.95 -8.28
C LEU A 120 -1.67 -13.92 -6.77
N PHE A 121 -2.17 -14.88 -5.99
CA PHE A 121 -2.22 -14.77 -4.54
C PHE A 121 -1.27 -15.72 -3.79
N HIS A 122 -0.91 -16.89 -4.34
CA HIS A 122 -0.14 -17.86 -3.56
C HIS A 122 1.28 -17.35 -3.23
N PRO A 123 1.78 -17.53 -1.99
CA PRO A 123 3.11 -17.02 -1.58
C PRO A 123 4.32 -17.61 -2.32
N SER A 124 4.19 -18.64 -3.16
CA SER A 124 5.25 -19.08 -4.09
C SER A 124 5.31 -18.25 -5.38
N GLU A 125 4.16 -17.70 -5.79
CA GLU A 125 4.01 -16.90 -7.01
C GLU A 125 4.00 -15.40 -6.66
N MET A 126 3.12 -14.63 -7.30
CA MET A 126 3.06 -13.18 -7.10
C MET A 126 2.80 -12.84 -5.63
N GLY A 127 1.93 -13.59 -4.96
CA GLY A 127 1.74 -13.45 -3.51
C GLY A 127 1.10 -12.12 -3.10
N LEU A 128 0.19 -11.60 -3.93
CA LEU A 128 -0.58 -10.41 -3.61
C LEU A 128 -1.31 -10.64 -2.28
N SER A 129 -1.21 -9.65 -1.39
CA SER A 129 -1.54 -9.74 0.04
C SER A 129 -2.33 -8.52 0.56
N VAL A 130 -2.68 -7.58 -0.33
CA VAL A 130 -3.54 -6.42 -0.05
C VAL A 130 -4.70 -6.43 -1.04
N GLY A 131 -5.93 -6.34 -0.55
CA GLY A 131 -7.13 -6.26 -1.39
C GLY A 131 -7.97 -5.03 -1.05
N ARG A 132 -8.41 -4.29 -2.07
CA ARG A 132 -9.41 -3.22 -1.92
C ARG A 132 -10.80 -3.76 -2.29
N ILE A 133 -11.83 -3.35 -1.56
CA ILE A 133 -13.23 -3.74 -1.78
C ILE A 133 -14.10 -2.48 -1.86
N CYS A 134 -15.16 -2.52 -2.67
CA CYS A 134 -16.14 -1.45 -2.76
C CYS A 134 -17.24 -1.63 -1.71
N VAL A 135 -17.56 -0.58 -0.96
CA VAL A 135 -18.73 -0.55 -0.07
C VAL A 135 -19.92 -0.05 -0.91
N GLY A 136 -20.65 -0.98 -1.53
CA GLY A 136 -21.61 -0.69 -2.61
C GLY A 136 -20.93 -0.54 -3.97
N SER A 137 -21.65 -0.04 -4.98
CA SER A 137 -21.11 0.11 -6.34
C SER A 137 -20.03 1.18 -6.46
N SER A 138 -18.97 0.85 -7.22
CA SER A 138 -18.03 1.82 -7.80
C SER A 138 -18.41 2.13 -9.25
N ASP A 139 -17.59 2.93 -9.93
CA ASP A 139 -17.61 3.05 -11.39
C ASP A 139 -17.34 1.71 -12.10
N TYR A 140 -16.54 0.82 -11.51
CA TYR A 140 -16.28 -0.55 -11.95
C TYR A 140 -17.22 -1.58 -11.31
N SER A 141 -18.52 -1.35 -11.49
CA SER A 141 -19.59 -2.26 -11.10
C SER A 141 -20.42 -2.75 -12.28
N THR A 142 -21.10 -3.89 -12.11
CA THR A 142 -22.05 -4.43 -13.09
C THR A 142 -23.34 -3.61 -13.16
N LYS A 143 -23.67 -2.87 -12.08
CA LYS A 143 -24.81 -1.95 -11.98
C LYS A 143 -24.59 -0.93 -10.84
N LEU A 144 -25.40 0.12 -10.80
CA LEU A 144 -25.48 1.04 -9.66
C LEU A 144 -26.25 0.39 -8.50
N TYR A 145 -25.71 0.40 -7.28
CA TYR A 145 -26.40 -0.05 -6.06
C TYR A 145 -25.72 0.46 -4.79
N SER A 146 -26.48 0.70 -3.72
CA SER A 146 -25.98 0.69 -2.35
C SER A 146 -26.53 -0.53 -1.59
N TYR A 147 -26.13 -0.72 -0.34
CA TYR A 147 -26.73 -1.75 0.50
C TYR A 147 -28.10 -1.33 1.07
N ASP A 148 -28.53 -0.08 0.91
CA ASP A 148 -29.73 0.48 1.57
C ASP A 148 -30.49 1.46 0.64
N ASP A 149 -30.74 1.03 -0.59
CA ASP A 149 -31.42 1.84 -1.61
C ASP A 149 -32.91 2.09 -1.30
N GLY A 150 -33.48 3.13 -1.92
CA GLY A 150 -34.88 3.55 -1.79
C GLY A 150 -35.06 4.86 -1.02
N GLU A 151 -36.26 5.06 -0.45
CA GLU A 151 -36.60 6.20 0.42
C GLU A 151 -35.76 6.23 1.70
N ALA A 152 -35.73 7.36 2.40
CA ALA A 152 -34.89 7.51 3.61
C ALA A 152 -35.16 6.41 4.67
N ASP A 153 -34.10 5.74 5.14
CA ASP A 153 -34.16 4.66 6.16
C ASP A 153 -33.22 4.95 7.34
N PRO A 154 -33.60 5.80 8.30
CA PRO A 154 -32.75 6.15 9.44
C PRO A 154 -32.36 4.97 10.34
N ASP A 155 -33.12 3.86 10.27
CA ASP A 155 -32.90 2.65 11.05
C ASP A 155 -32.15 1.55 10.24
N LEU A 156 -31.89 1.80 8.95
CA LEU A 156 -31.23 0.90 8.01
C LEU A 156 -31.94 -0.47 7.94
N THR A 157 -33.27 -0.47 7.93
CA THR A 157 -34.10 -1.69 7.94
C THR A 157 -33.96 -2.51 6.66
N ARG A 158 -33.65 -1.87 5.52
CA ARG A 158 -33.44 -2.53 4.23
C ARG A 158 -31.99 -2.96 3.98
N PHE A 159 -31.06 -2.56 4.85
CA PHE A 159 -29.62 -2.84 4.68
C PHE A 159 -29.33 -4.31 4.35
N SER A 160 -28.66 -4.56 3.22
CA SER A 160 -28.33 -5.91 2.77
C SER A 160 -27.11 -5.97 1.84
N ILE A 161 -26.12 -6.80 2.22
CA ILE A 161 -24.99 -7.18 1.37
C ILE A 161 -25.32 -8.33 0.39
N ALA A 162 -26.60 -8.53 0.05
CA ALA A 162 -27.03 -9.68 -0.74
C ALA A 162 -26.45 -9.73 -2.16
N HIS A 163 -26.19 -8.58 -2.79
CA HIS A 163 -25.54 -8.52 -4.10
C HIS A 163 -24.15 -9.20 -4.08
N ASP A 164 -23.35 -8.87 -3.07
CA ASP A 164 -21.96 -9.30 -2.94
C ASP A 164 -21.83 -10.83 -2.73
N ARG A 165 -22.91 -11.50 -2.28
CA ARG A 165 -22.92 -12.96 -2.09
C ARG A 165 -22.84 -13.74 -3.39
N GLU A 166 -23.21 -13.16 -4.53
CA GLU A 166 -23.27 -13.85 -5.81
C GLU A 166 -21.86 -14.22 -6.33
N PHE A 167 -20.92 -13.27 -6.31
CA PHE A 167 -19.56 -13.49 -6.81
C PHE A 167 -18.45 -12.77 -6.01
N ILE A 168 -18.71 -11.62 -5.38
CA ILE A 168 -17.69 -10.84 -4.65
C ILE A 168 -17.17 -11.61 -3.43
N LEU A 169 -18.06 -12.03 -2.52
CA LEU A 169 -17.71 -12.80 -1.32
C LEU A 169 -17.17 -14.22 -1.63
N PRO A 170 -17.69 -14.98 -2.62
CA PRO A 170 -17.02 -16.18 -3.11
C PRO A 170 -15.57 -15.94 -3.60
N VAL A 171 -15.34 -14.91 -4.42
CA VAL A 171 -14.00 -14.56 -4.92
C VAL A 171 -13.06 -14.17 -3.79
N LEU A 172 -13.50 -13.30 -2.86
CA LEU A 172 -12.68 -12.88 -1.72
C LEU A 172 -12.28 -14.05 -0.81
N ARG A 173 -13.18 -15.03 -0.61
CA ARG A 173 -12.86 -16.27 0.11
C ARG A 173 -11.85 -17.14 -0.66
N GLN A 174 -11.99 -17.26 -1.98
CA GLN A 174 -11.02 -18.03 -2.79
C GLN A 174 -9.62 -17.37 -2.78
N ALA A 175 -9.54 -16.03 -2.86
CA ALA A 175 -8.28 -15.30 -2.72
C ALA A 175 -7.64 -15.50 -1.33
N ARG A 176 -8.46 -15.54 -0.27
CA ARG A 176 -8.00 -15.86 1.10
C ARG A 176 -7.58 -17.30 1.31
N GLN A 177 -8.14 -18.25 0.56
CA GLN A 177 -7.68 -19.65 0.57
C GLN A 177 -6.30 -19.78 -0.10
N ALA A 178 -6.08 -19.06 -1.20
CA ALA A 178 -4.78 -18.99 -1.86
C ALA A 178 -3.74 -18.19 -1.04
N ASN A 179 -4.18 -17.17 -0.29
CA ASN A 179 -3.33 -16.39 0.62
C ASN A 179 -4.02 -16.04 1.95
N PRO A 180 -3.76 -16.80 3.03
CA PRO A 180 -4.31 -16.51 4.35
C PRO A 180 -3.89 -15.15 4.94
N ASP A 181 -2.76 -14.58 4.49
CA ASP A 181 -2.23 -13.30 4.96
C ASP A 181 -2.90 -12.07 4.30
N MET A 182 -4.02 -12.23 3.58
CA MET A 182 -4.72 -11.13 2.90
C MET A 182 -5.27 -10.06 3.86
N PHE A 183 -4.68 -8.86 3.77
CA PHE A 183 -5.21 -7.65 4.38
C PHE A 183 -6.22 -7.00 3.43
N LEU A 184 -7.48 -6.92 3.85
CA LEU A 184 -8.55 -6.30 3.10
C LEU A 184 -8.83 -4.91 3.67
N PHE A 185 -8.87 -3.91 2.80
CA PHE A 185 -9.47 -2.61 3.10
C PHE A 185 -10.63 -2.34 2.16
N SER A 186 -11.47 -1.38 2.51
CA SER A 186 -12.64 -1.03 1.70
C SER A 186 -12.88 0.47 1.66
N SER A 187 -13.54 0.91 0.60
CA SER A 187 -13.87 2.31 0.33
C SER A 187 -15.30 2.40 -0.23
N PRO A 188 -16.14 3.36 0.20
CA PRO A 188 -17.39 3.69 -0.46
C PRO A 188 -17.19 4.77 -1.52
N TRP A 189 -17.77 4.56 -2.71
CA TRP A 189 -17.85 5.61 -3.72
C TRP A 189 -18.99 6.59 -3.45
N SER A 190 -20.05 6.15 -2.81
CA SER A 190 -21.16 7.03 -2.45
C SER A 190 -21.97 6.44 -1.28
N PRO A 191 -22.46 7.29 -0.35
CA PRO A 191 -23.58 6.90 0.50
C PRO A 191 -24.83 6.59 -0.34
N PRO A 192 -25.83 5.88 0.21
CA PRO A 192 -27.15 5.75 -0.37
C PRO A 192 -27.73 7.12 -0.78
N GLY A 193 -28.40 7.18 -1.93
CA GLY A 193 -28.81 8.46 -2.55
C GLY A 193 -29.64 9.36 -1.62
N TRP A 194 -30.49 8.77 -0.78
CA TRP A 194 -31.32 9.48 0.19
C TRP A 194 -30.52 10.24 1.27
N MET A 195 -29.25 9.90 1.49
CA MET A 195 -28.36 10.62 2.41
C MET A 195 -27.74 11.91 1.82
N LYS A 196 -27.94 12.18 0.51
CA LYS A 196 -27.20 13.21 -0.24
C LYS A 196 -28.07 14.38 -0.64
N PHE A 197 -27.47 15.53 -0.94
CA PHE A 197 -28.21 16.74 -1.30
C PHE A 197 -29.07 16.59 -2.56
N ASN A 198 -28.58 15.87 -3.57
CA ASN A 198 -29.22 15.61 -4.85
C ASN A 198 -30.12 14.34 -4.86
N GLY A 199 -30.20 13.57 -3.77
CA GLY A 199 -31.02 12.36 -3.71
C GLY A 199 -30.49 11.17 -4.51
N THR A 200 -29.27 11.22 -5.07
CA THR A 200 -28.72 10.18 -5.95
C THR A 200 -27.29 9.80 -5.57
N MET A 201 -26.92 8.54 -5.83
CA MET A 201 -25.54 8.07 -5.68
C MET A 201 -24.57 8.71 -6.68
N LEU A 202 -25.07 9.23 -7.80
CA LEU A 202 -24.26 9.80 -8.86
C LEU A 202 -23.91 11.27 -8.54
N GLY A 203 -22.66 11.54 -8.18
CA GLY A 203 -22.19 12.88 -7.77
C GLY A 203 -22.96 13.47 -6.58
N GLY A 204 -22.75 14.75 -6.29
CA GLY A 204 -23.32 15.49 -5.17
C GLY A 204 -22.57 15.30 -3.84
N SER A 205 -23.07 15.93 -2.79
CA SER A 205 -22.43 15.99 -1.47
C SER A 205 -23.27 15.36 -0.36
N MET A 206 -22.58 14.93 0.70
CA MET A 206 -23.18 14.28 1.87
C MET A 206 -23.93 15.29 2.75
N ARG A 207 -25.10 14.91 3.30
CA ARG A 207 -25.80 15.70 4.33
C ARG A 207 -25.31 15.28 5.72
N ASN A 208 -24.69 16.21 6.44
CA ASN A 208 -24.06 15.95 7.75
C ASN A 208 -25.00 15.37 8.82
N HIS A 209 -26.30 15.70 8.79
CA HIS A 209 -27.27 15.14 9.75
C HIS A 209 -27.46 13.62 9.64
N TYR A 210 -27.01 12.99 8.55
CA TYR A 210 -27.02 11.53 8.41
C TYR A 210 -25.72 10.84 8.85
N PHE A 211 -24.67 11.56 9.26
CA PHE A 211 -23.39 10.97 9.67
C PHE A 211 -23.53 9.85 10.71
N ALA A 212 -24.39 10.01 11.71
CA ALA A 212 -24.64 8.98 12.72
C ALA A 212 -25.28 7.69 12.14
N VAL A 213 -26.08 7.80 11.08
CA VAL A 213 -26.66 6.65 10.38
C VAL A 213 -25.65 6.05 9.40
N TYR A 214 -24.87 6.87 8.70
CA TYR A 214 -23.84 6.40 7.79
C TYR A 214 -22.71 5.64 8.51
N ALA A 215 -22.36 6.05 9.73
CA ALA A 215 -21.45 5.27 10.59
C ALA A 215 -22.02 3.87 10.93
N LYS A 216 -23.34 3.77 11.18
CA LYS A 216 -24.01 2.47 11.37
C LYS A 216 -24.06 1.64 10.08
N TYR A 217 -24.16 2.27 8.92
CA TYR A 217 -24.07 1.60 7.61
C TYR A 217 -22.69 0.95 7.42
N TYR A 218 -21.61 1.62 7.81
CA TYR A 218 -20.24 1.05 7.81
C TYR A 218 -20.15 -0.15 8.77
N LEU A 219 -20.66 0.01 10.00
CA LEU A 219 -20.64 -1.08 10.98
C LEU A 219 -21.44 -2.30 10.50
N LYS A 220 -22.63 -2.11 9.91
CA LYS A 220 -23.43 -3.19 9.32
C LYS A 220 -22.70 -3.89 8.16
N PHE A 221 -22.00 -3.14 7.30
CA PHE A 221 -21.15 -3.71 6.24
C PHE A 221 -20.03 -4.58 6.84
N LEU A 222 -19.26 -4.05 7.80
CA LEU A 222 -18.16 -4.80 8.43
C LEU A 222 -18.64 -6.08 9.12
N GLN A 223 -19.74 -5.99 9.87
CA GLN A 223 -20.33 -7.12 10.58
C GLN A 223 -20.85 -8.18 9.59
N GLY A 224 -21.51 -7.77 8.50
CA GLY A 224 -21.96 -8.67 7.44
C GLY A 224 -20.80 -9.38 6.75
N TYR A 225 -19.77 -8.64 6.35
CA TYR A 225 -18.56 -9.20 5.73
C TYR A 225 -17.80 -10.15 6.68
N ALA A 226 -17.70 -9.81 7.97
CA ALA A 226 -17.12 -10.69 8.97
C ALA A 226 -17.92 -11.99 9.16
N ALA A 227 -19.26 -11.92 9.18
CA ALA A 227 -20.13 -13.08 9.27
C ALA A 227 -20.03 -14.03 8.05
N GLU A 228 -19.72 -13.49 6.88
CA GLU A 228 -19.46 -14.25 5.64
C GLU A 228 -18.02 -14.80 5.55
N GLY A 229 -17.20 -14.66 6.61
CA GLY A 229 -15.81 -15.12 6.67
C GLY A 229 -14.81 -14.19 5.99
N VAL A 230 -15.21 -12.95 5.69
CA VAL A 230 -14.40 -11.93 5.00
C VAL A 230 -14.23 -10.66 5.86
N PRO A 231 -13.77 -10.75 7.14
CA PRO A 231 -13.54 -9.55 7.96
C PRO A 231 -12.58 -8.57 7.27
N VAL A 232 -12.97 -7.30 7.25
CA VAL A 232 -12.24 -6.19 6.62
C VAL A 232 -11.43 -5.43 7.67
N GLN A 233 -10.13 -5.26 7.43
CA GLN A 233 -9.18 -4.73 8.40
C GLN A 233 -8.98 -3.21 8.34
N ALA A 234 -9.43 -2.53 7.27
CA ALA A 234 -9.51 -1.07 7.23
C ALA A 234 -10.66 -0.54 6.36
N LEU A 235 -11.10 0.68 6.66
CA LEU A 235 -12.07 1.47 5.90
C LEU A 235 -11.46 2.83 5.61
N THR A 236 -11.58 3.29 4.36
CA THR A 236 -11.38 4.71 4.07
C THR A 236 -12.66 5.50 4.36
N THR A 237 -12.54 6.80 4.58
CA THR A 237 -13.65 7.71 4.88
C THR A 237 -14.63 7.87 3.71
N GLN A 238 -14.12 7.84 2.48
CA GLN A 238 -14.84 7.99 1.21
C GLN A 238 -13.82 7.85 0.07
N ASN A 239 -14.14 7.17 -1.03
CA ASN A 239 -13.33 7.20 -2.25
C ASN A 239 -13.29 8.61 -2.83
N GLU A 240 -12.09 9.14 -3.07
CA GLU A 240 -11.87 10.45 -3.70
C GLU A 240 -12.72 11.56 -3.06
N VAL A 241 -12.50 11.83 -1.77
CA VAL A 241 -13.28 12.77 -0.91
C VAL A 241 -13.65 14.15 -1.50
N ASP A 242 -13.04 14.57 -2.61
CA ASP A 242 -13.19 15.89 -3.21
C ASP A 242 -13.71 15.84 -4.67
N THR A 243 -14.31 14.71 -5.10
CA THR A 243 -14.83 14.52 -6.47
C THR A 243 -16.35 14.41 -6.58
N ASP A 244 -16.90 14.97 -7.66
CA ASP A 244 -18.31 14.85 -8.08
C ASP A 244 -18.50 13.90 -9.28
N GLN A 245 -17.46 13.79 -10.11
CA GLN A 245 -17.47 13.04 -11.39
C GLN A 245 -18.61 13.44 -12.34
N ASP A 246 -19.04 14.71 -12.28
CA ASP A 246 -20.14 15.32 -13.04
C ASP A 246 -21.48 14.56 -12.96
N GLY A 247 -21.72 13.86 -11.86
CA GLY A 247 -22.88 12.98 -11.70
C GLY A 247 -22.93 11.81 -12.70
N ARG A 248 -21.79 11.38 -13.25
CA ARG A 248 -21.72 10.26 -14.23
C ARG A 248 -21.48 8.88 -13.61
N MET A 249 -21.06 8.83 -12.35
CA MET A 249 -20.74 7.59 -11.62
C MET A 249 -20.94 7.78 -10.11
N PRO A 250 -20.94 6.69 -9.31
CA PRO A 250 -20.85 6.78 -7.85
C PRO A 250 -19.72 7.71 -7.40
N ALA A 251 -20.08 8.80 -6.72
CA ALA A 251 -19.14 9.80 -6.20
C ALA A 251 -19.83 10.60 -5.07
N CYS A 252 -19.05 11.12 -4.12
CA CYS A 252 -19.58 12.01 -3.10
C CYS A 252 -18.54 13.02 -2.64
N ILE A 253 -18.84 14.31 -2.77
CA ILE A 253 -18.01 15.38 -2.19
C ILE A 253 -18.18 15.40 -0.67
N TRP A 254 -17.04 15.47 0.01
CA TRP A 254 -16.90 15.70 1.44
C TRP A 254 -16.01 16.92 1.69
N GLY A 255 -16.59 18.00 2.22
CA GLY A 255 -15.81 19.09 2.79
C GLY A 255 -14.83 18.56 3.85
N GLN A 256 -13.69 19.22 4.04
CA GLN A 256 -12.66 18.73 4.96
C GLN A 256 -13.20 18.60 6.40
N GLU A 257 -13.98 19.59 6.83
CA GLU A 257 -14.62 19.63 8.16
C GLU A 257 -15.65 18.50 8.33
N TYR A 258 -16.26 18.04 7.24
CA TYR A 258 -17.23 16.93 7.26
C TYR A 258 -16.53 15.59 7.48
N GLU A 259 -15.37 15.38 6.83
CA GLU A 259 -14.53 14.21 7.07
C GLU A 259 -14.01 14.21 8.51
N ILE A 260 -13.53 15.36 9.01
CA ILE A 260 -13.09 15.53 10.40
C ILE A 260 -14.22 15.19 11.38
N GLN A 261 -15.40 15.82 11.22
CA GLN A 261 -16.55 15.60 12.08
C GLN A 261 -17.02 14.13 12.06
N PHE A 262 -17.09 13.51 10.88
CA PHE A 262 -17.55 12.13 10.75
C PHE A 262 -16.64 11.13 11.44
N VAL A 263 -15.31 11.24 11.27
CA VAL A 263 -14.37 10.36 11.97
C VAL A 263 -14.41 10.62 13.48
N ARG A 264 -14.34 11.89 13.89
CA ARG A 264 -14.24 12.31 15.30
C ARG A 264 -15.48 11.99 16.14
N ASP A 265 -16.66 12.33 15.63
CA ASP A 265 -17.90 12.37 16.42
C ASP A 265 -18.83 11.18 16.13
N HIS A 266 -18.59 10.41 15.06
CA HIS A 266 -19.50 9.34 14.62
C HIS A 266 -18.81 8.00 14.36
N LEU A 267 -17.96 7.88 13.34
CA LEU A 267 -17.38 6.60 12.91
C LEU A 267 -16.33 6.07 13.91
N GLY A 268 -15.41 6.92 14.36
CA GLY A 268 -14.36 6.55 15.31
C GLY A 268 -14.90 5.99 16.63
N PRO A 269 -15.76 6.75 17.36
CA PRO A 269 -16.39 6.27 18.60
C PRO A 269 -17.22 4.99 18.41
N LEU A 270 -17.90 4.86 17.26
CA LEU A 270 -18.73 3.68 16.98
C LEU A 270 -17.86 2.44 16.71
N LEU A 271 -16.79 2.55 15.91
CA LEU A 271 -15.89 1.42 15.66
C LEU A 271 -15.15 1.02 16.94
N ALA A 272 -14.63 1.99 17.71
CA ALA A 272 -13.96 1.74 18.99
C ALA A 272 -14.86 1.00 20.00
N SER A 273 -16.16 1.32 20.05
CA SER A 273 -17.12 0.63 20.91
C SER A 273 -17.66 -0.69 20.34
N SER A 274 -17.48 -0.95 19.04
CA SER A 274 -17.94 -2.19 18.39
C SER A 274 -17.08 -3.43 18.67
N GLY A 275 -15.84 -3.24 19.13
CA GLY A 275 -14.86 -4.31 19.31
C GLY A 275 -14.22 -4.85 18.01
N LEU A 276 -14.55 -4.29 16.85
CA LEU A 276 -13.89 -4.63 15.59
C LEU A 276 -12.49 -3.98 15.52
N PRO A 277 -11.45 -4.71 15.07
CA PRO A 277 -10.09 -4.19 14.92
C PRO A 277 -9.90 -3.34 13.64
N THR A 278 -10.99 -2.96 12.97
CA THR A 278 -10.97 -2.25 11.69
C THR A 278 -10.47 -0.82 11.86
N ARG A 279 -9.44 -0.45 11.10
CA ARG A 279 -8.80 0.87 11.16
C ARG A 279 -9.48 1.88 10.22
N ILE A 280 -9.47 3.16 10.59
CA ILE A 280 -9.95 4.26 9.72
C ILE A 280 -8.76 4.87 8.98
N TRP A 281 -8.89 5.00 7.66
CA TRP A 281 -7.93 5.62 6.75
C TRP A 281 -8.55 6.90 6.17
N LEU A 282 -7.79 7.99 6.14
CA LEU A 282 -8.24 9.31 5.67
C LEU A 282 -7.95 9.50 4.18
N LEU A 283 -8.60 10.50 3.58
CA LEU A 283 -8.40 11.01 2.23
C LEU A 283 -8.85 10.08 1.07
N ASP A 284 -8.17 8.95 0.87
CA ASP A 284 -8.34 8.04 -0.30
C ASP A 284 -8.41 8.80 -1.64
N HIS A 285 -7.44 9.71 -1.83
CA HIS A 285 -7.44 10.66 -2.95
C HIS A 285 -6.01 11.17 -3.26
N ASN A 286 -5.88 12.16 -4.13
CA ASN A 286 -4.63 12.49 -4.82
C ASN A 286 -3.59 13.23 -3.96
N TYR A 287 -2.30 13.09 -4.33
CA TYR A 287 -1.16 13.67 -3.61
C TYR A 287 -1.24 15.18 -3.41
N ASN A 288 -1.83 15.91 -4.35
CA ASN A 288 -2.01 17.36 -4.29
C ASN A 288 -2.88 17.82 -3.10
N LEU A 289 -3.63 16.92 -2.46
CA LEU A 289 -4.42 17.19 -1.25
C LEU A 289 -3.63 17.02 0.05
N TRP A 290 -2.29 16.93 0.02
CA TRP A 290 -1.47 16.85 1.23
C TRP A 290 -1.73 17.96 2.27
N GLY A 291 -2.06 19.17 1.82
CA GLY A 291 -2.46 20.27 2.72
C GLY A 291 -3.75 19.97 3.49
N ARG A 292 -4.76 19.37 2.83
CA ARG A 292 -6.00 18.89 3.47
C ARG A 292 -5.67 17.85 4.54
N VAL A 293 -4.76 16.92 4.24
CA VAL A 293 -4.33 15.88 5.19
C VAL A 293 -3.66 16.49 6.43
N VAL A 294 -2.68 17.39 6.25
CA VAL A 294 -2.01 18.07 7.37
C VAL A 294 -3.03 18.80 8.25
N CYS A 295 -3.90 19.62 7.65
CA CYS A 295 -4.91 20.36 8.39
C CYS A 295 -5.95 19.46 9.09
N SER A 296 -6.37 18.33 8.47
CA SER A 296 -7.27 17.36 9.13
C SER A 296 -6.61 16.65 10.30
N LEU A 297 -5.30 16.40 10.20
CA LEU A 297 -4.49 15.84 11.27
C LEU A 297 -4.19 16.87 12.38
N GLU A 298 -4.61 18.13 12.30
CA GLU A 298 -4.53 19.06 13.45
C GLU A 298 -5.55 18.72 14.56
N ASP A 299 -6.69 18.09 14.24
CA ASP A 299 -7.70 17.71 15.25
C ASP A 299 -7.26 16.46 16.05
N ASP A 300 -6.84 16.68 17.30
CA ASP A 300 -6.39 15.64 18.24
C ASP A 300 -7.41 14.51 18.44
N LYS A 301 -8.71 14.81 18.39
CA LYS A 301 -9.77 13.83 18.61
C LYS A 301 -10.06 13.01 17.35
N LEU A 302 -9.81 13.55 16.15
CA LEU A 302 -9.76 12.73 14.94
C LEU A 302 -8.55 11.79 14.98
N ARG A 303 -7.37 12.31 15.37
CA ARG A 303 -6.15 11.48 15.43
C ARG A 303 -6.31 10.28 16.37
N GLN A 304 -7.08 10.40 17.46
CA GLN A 304 -7.43 9.26 18.34
C GLN A 304 -8.03 8.03 17.62
N TYR A 305 -8.61 8.20 16.42
CA TYR A 305 -9.24 7.13 15.66
C TYR A 305 -8.58 6.84 14.30
N ALA A 306 -7.83 7.80 13.74
CA ALA A 306 -7.23 7.70 12.42
C ALA A 306 -5.77 8.18 12.40
N HIS A 307 -4.84 7.24 12.24
CA HIS A 307 -3.39 7.46 12.07
C HIS A 307 -2.91 6.92 10.72
N THR A 308 -3.75 6.98 9.68
CA THR A 308 -3.44 6.39 8.38
C THR A 308 -4.08 7.17 7.25
N VAL A 309 -3.34 7.36 6.15
CA VAL A 309 -3.76 8.13 4.98
C VAL A 309 -3.64 7.26 3.73
N ALA A 310 -4.68 7.32 2.90
CA ALA A 310 -4.81 6.61 1.64
C ALA A 310 -4.61 7.58 0.46
N TRP A 311 -3.81 7.18 -0.54
CA TRP A 311 -3.36 8.03 -1.64
C TRP A 311 -3.61 7.42 -3.02
N HIS A 312 -4.06 8.26 -3.96
CA HIS A 312 -4.25 7.94 -5.37
C HIS A 312 -3.15 8.58 -6.23
N GLY A 313 -2.82 7.95 -7.37
CA GLY A 313 -1.73 8.36 -8.25
C GLY A 313 -2.06 9.39 -9.35
N TYR A 314 -3.27 9.94 -9.41
CA TYR A 314 -3.76 10.67 -10.59
C TYR A 314 -3.35 12.15 -10.66
N ALA A 315 -3.13 12.80 -9.51
CA ALA A 315 -2.72 14.22 -9.46
C ALA A 315 -1.68 14.52 -8.37
N GLY A 316 -0.80 15.50 -8.65
CA GLY A 316 0.37 15.80 -7.82
C GLY A 316 1.54 14.84 -8.04
N THR A 317 2.41 14.74 -7.05
CA THR A 317 3.65 13.94 -7.08
C THR A 317 3.93 13.31 -5.71
N PRO A 318 4.58 12.12 -5.64
CA PRO A 318 4.83 11.40 -4.39
C PRO A 318 5.56 12.19 -3.28
N ASP A 319 6.36 13.20 -3.59
CA ASP A 319 7.03 14.07 -2.59
C ASP A 319 6.05 14.76 -1.63
N MET A 320 4.79 14.94 -2.07
CA MET A 320 3.74 15.53 -1.24
C MET A 320 3.35 14.62 -0.06
N MET A 321 3.56 13.30 -0.17
CA MET A 321 3.40 12.38 0.96
C MET A 321 4.50 12.59 2.01
N SER A 322 5.75 12.84 1.59
CA SER A 322 6.82 13.21 2.53
C SER A 322 6.47 14.48 3.32
N LYS A 323 5.82 15.48 2.71
CA LYS A 323 5.38 16.70 3.44
C LYS A 323 4.41 16.41 4.57
N VAL A 324 3.58 15.37 4.45
CA VAL A 324 2.74 14.90 5.56
C VAL A 324 3.59 14.18 6.61
N HIS A 325 4.52 13.32 6.19
CA HIS A 325 5.38 12.57 7.11
C HIS A 325 6.32 13.47 7.93
N ASP A 326 6.84 14.53 7.32
CA ASP A 326 7.73 15.51 7.98
C ASP A 326 7.02 16.27 9.12
N VAL A 327 5.69 16.33 9.10
CA VAL A 327 4.85 16.94 10.16
C VAL A 327 4.28 15.88 11.12
N TYR A 328 3.83 14.73 10.59
CA TYR A 328 3.20 13.63 11.32
C TYR A 328 3.90 12.29 11.02
N PRO A 329 5.11 12.06 11.56
CA PRO A 329 5.94 10.89 11.21
C PRO A 329 5.36 9.56 11.70
N GLU A 330 4.39 9.58 12.61
CA GLU A 330 3.66 8.41 13.11
C GLU A 330 2.59 7.89 12.14
N VAL A 331 2.18 8.70 11.15
CA VAL A 331 1.07 8.36 10.25
C VAL A 331 1.49 7.33 9.20
N GLU A 332 0.72 6.25 9.10
CA GLU A 332 0.88 5.25 8.05
C GLU A 332 0.37 5.77 6.70
N MET A 333 1.05 5.44 5.60
CA MET A 333 0.65 5.87 4.25
C MET A 333 0.50 4.66 3.35
N HIS A 334 -0.57 4.64 2.56
CA HIS A 334 -0.88 3.56 1.62
C HIS A 334 -1.27 4.13 0.27
N TRP A 335 -0.69 3.59 -0.80
CA TRP A 335 -1.16 3.88 -2.15
C TRP A 335 -2.30 2.90 -2.47
N THR A 336 -3.51 3.43 -2.57
CA THR A 336 -4.77 2.67 -2.53
C THR A 336 -5.43 2.52 -3.89
N GLU A 337 -5.06 3.35 -4.87
CA GLU A 337 -5.58 3.23 -6.23
C GLU A 337 -4.61 3.78 -7.30
N GLY A 338 -4.48 3.01 -8.37
CA GLY A 338 -4.10 3.49 -9.69
C GLY A 338 -4.14 2.36 -10.71
N GLY A 339 -4.81 2.60 -11.83
CA GLY A 339 -4.98 1.62 -12.90
C GLY A 339 -4.31 2.02 -14.21
N PRO A 340 -3.99 1.05 -15.08
CA PRO A 340 -3.58 1.32 -16.45
C PRO A 340 -4.76 1.76 -17.31
N ASP A 341 -4.47 2.38 -18.45
CA ASP A 341 -5.43 2.69 -19.50
C ASP A 341 -5.31 1.59 -20.57
N TYR A 342 -6.40 0.89 -20.90
CA TYR A 342 -6.37 -0.18 -21.89
C TYR A 342 -6.20 0.35 -23.33
N THR A 343 -6.39 1.66 -23.54
CA THR A 343 -6.24 2.31 -24.85
C THR A 343 -4.83 2.85 -25.10
N ASP A 344 -3.96 2.90 -24.09
CA ASP A 344 -2.53 3.18 -24.27
C ASP A 344 -1.91 2.05 -25.12
N PRO A 345 -1.26 2.32 -26.26
CA PRO A 345 -0.55 1.30 -27.04
C PRO A 345 0.52 0.54 -26.22
N GLY A 346 0.97 1.12 -25.11
CA GLY A 346 1.86 0.52 -24.13
C GLY A 346 1.19 -0.28 -23.02
N TYR A 347 -0.14 -0.50 -23.01
CA TYR A 347 -0.86 -1.20 -21.93
C TYR A 347 -0.24 -2.55 -21.52
N LEU A 348 0.31 -3.31 -22.47
CA LEU A 348 0.98 -4.59 -22.23
C LEU A 348 2.50 -4.47 -21.96
N THR A 349 3.07 -3.27 -22.14
CA THR A 349 4.53 -3.03 -22.13
C THR A 349 5.00 -1.89 -21.22
N ASP A 350 4.11 -1.19 -20.53
CA ASP A 350 4.40 -0.06 -19.66
C ASP A 350 4.94 -0.44 -18.26
N TRP A 351 5.54 -1.62 -18.13
CA TRP A 351 6.07 -2.13 -16.86
C TRP A 351 7.14 -1.22 -16.24
N CYS A 352 7.95 -0.50 -17.03
CA CYS A 352 8.95 0.44 -16.49
C CYS A 352 8.31 1.71 -15.89
N LYS A 353 7.19 2.20 -16.46
CA LYS A 353 6.40 3.33 -15.93
C LYS A 353 5.76 2.95 -14.60
N TRP A 354 5.20 1.75 -14.50
CA TRP A 354 4.67 1.22 -13.24
C TRP A 354 5.76 0.94 -12.20
N GLY A 355 6.88 0.32 -12.60
CA GLY A 355 8.03 0.12 -11.72
C GLY A 355 8.56 1.43 -11.14
N GLY A 356 8.79 2.44 -12.00
CA GLY A 356 9.17 3.79 -11.53
C GLY A 356 8.15 4.37 -10.53
N THR A 357 6.86 4.30 -10.84
CA THR A 357 5.78 4.76 -9.95
C THR A 357 5.80 4.04 -8.60
N PHE A 358 6.02 2.73 -8.60
CA PHE A 358 6.03 1.90 -7.39
C PHE A 358 7.27 2.19 -6.51
N SER A 359 8.44 2.32 -7.12
CA SER A 359 9.66 2.79 -6.46
C SER A 359 9.50 4.18 -5.85
N ASP A 360 8.87 5.12 -6.56
CA ASP A 360 8.69 6.49 -6.09
C ASP A 360 7.78 6.53 -4.85
N VAL A 361 6.61 5.87 -4.86
CA VAL A 361 5.72 5.87 -3.69
C VAL A 361 6.35 5.17 -2.48
N LEU A 362 7.11 4.08 -2.69
CA LEU A 362 7.85 3.42 -1.61
C LEU A 362 8.98 4.30 -1.06
N ASN A 363 9.61 5.12 -1.89
CA ASN A 363 10.59 6.10 -1.42
C ASN A 363 9.96 7.26 -0.63
N HIS A 364 8.67 7.52 -0.84
CA HIS A 364 7.86 8.50 -0.14
C HIS A 364 6.89 7.86 0.88
N TRP A 365 7.44 6.95 1.71
CA TRP A 365 6.83 6.40 2.92
C TRP A 365 5.62 5.46 2.75
N CYS A 366 5.15 5.16 1.52
CA CYS A 366 4.07 4.19 1.36
C CYS A 366 4.44 2.79 1.87
N ARG A 367 3.45 2.15 2.49
CA ARG A 367 3.54 0.81 3.08
C ARG A 367 2.81 -0.24 2.25
N SER A 368 1.91 0.15 1.33
CA SER A 368 1.38 -0.74 0.31
C SER A 368 1.12 -0.03 -0.99
N ILE A 369 0.98 -0.83 -2.05
CA ILE A 369 0.58 -0.42 -3.39
C ILE A 369 -0.59 -1.31 -3.80
N THR A 370 -1.70 -0.68 -4.19
CA THR A 370 -2.92 -1.36 -4.62
C THR A 370 -3.28 -0.88 -6.02
N ALA A 371 -3.20 -1.78 -7.01
CA ALA A 371 -3.74 -1.56 -8.34
C ALA A 371 -5.22 -1.19 -8.26
N TRP A 372 -5.76 -0.58 -9.31
CA TRP A 372 -7.21 -0.45 -9.43
C TRP A 372 -7.86 -1.81 -9.74
N ASN A 373 -8.35 -2.07 -10.95
CA ASN A 373 -9.02 -3.34 -11.24
C ASN A 373 -8.03 -4.52 -11.32
N LEU A 374 -8.22 -5.58 -10.51
CA LEU A 374 -7.44 -6.82 -10.65
C LEU A 374 -7.68 -7.52 -11.99
N ALA A 375 -8.92 -7.51 -12.48
CA ALA A 375 -9.30 -8.09 -13.76
C ALA A 375 -10.38 -7.24 -14.44
N LEU A 376 -10.30 -7.12 -15.77
CA LEU A 376 -11.36 -6.61 -16.67
C LEU A 376 -11.29 -7.38 -17.99
N ASP A 377 -12.25 -7.18 -18.89
CA ASP A 377 -12.14 -7.67 -20.27
C ASP A 377 -11.33 -6.72 -21.19
N GLU A 378 -11.21 -7.08 -22.46
CA GLU A 378 -10.48 -6.34 -23.51
C GLU A 378 -11.08 -4.96 -23.86
N HIS A 379 -12.18 -4.58 -23.22
CA HIS A 379 -12.85 -3.30 -23.37
C HIS A 379 -12.95 -2.52 -22.06
N GLY A 380 -12.25 -2.97 -21.01
CA GLY A 380 -12.33 -2.39 -19.67
C GLY A 380 -13.71 -2.57 -19.03
N LYS A 381 -14.43 -3.65 -19.35
CA LYS A 381 -15.81 -3.93 -18.92
C LYS A 381 -15.90 -5.12 -17.96
N PRO A 382 -17.01 -5.24 -17.20
CA PRO A 382 -18.12 -4.29 -17.08
C PRO A 382 -17.73 -3.02 -16.34
N ASN A 383 -18.38 -1.90 -16.65
CA ASN A 383 -18.31 -0.67 -15.86
C ASN A 383 -19.59 0.16 -16.08
N ILE A 384 -19.92 1.00 -15.10
CA ILE A 384 -20.98 2.01 -15.16
C ILE A 384 -20.42 3.45 -15.23
N GLY A 385 -19.11 3.62 -15.05
CA GLY A 385 -18.43 4.91 -15.19
C GLY A 385 -17.85 5.18 -16.59
N PRO A 386 -17.16 6.32 -16.75
CA PRO A 386 -16.72 6.82 -18.06
C PRO A 386 -15.30 6.41 -18.47
N PHE A 387 -14.54 5.72 -17.61
CA PHE A 387 -13.08 5.61 -17.75
C PHE A 387 -12.61 4.42 -18.60
N PRO A 388 -11.47 4.55 -19.31
CA PRO A 388 -10.85 3.49 -20.10
C PRO A 388 -9.84 2.64 -19.27
N CYS A 389 -10.11 2.36 -18.00
CA CYS A 389 -9.18 1.57 -17.19
C CYS A 389 -9.08 0.11 -17.68
N GLY A 390 -7.85 -0.41 -17.75
CA GLY A 390 -7.53 -1.82 -17.94
C GLY A 390 -7.33 -2.56 -16.60
N GLY A 391 -7.18 -3.88 -16.68
CA GLY A 391 -6.92 -4.71 -15.51
C GLY A 391 -5.43 -4.93 -15.24
N VAL A 392 -5.09 -5.45 -14.05
CA VAL A 392 -3.80 -6.12 -13.83
C VAL A 392 -3.71 -7.33 -14.78
N VAL A 393 -4.78 -8.12 -14.88
CA VAL A 393 -4.98 -9.08 -15.97
C VAL A 393 -6.19 -8.71 -16.82
N THR A 394 -6.16 -9.08 -18.10
CA THR A 394 -7.32 -9.02 -19.00
C THR A 394 -7.85 -10.42 -19.22
N ILE A 395 -9.16 -10.62 -19.03
CA ILE A 395 -9.86 -11.90 -19.28
C ILE A 395 -10.79 -11.70 -20.48
N ASN A 396 -10.48 -12.32 -21.62
CA ASN A 396 -11.22 -12.05 -22.84
C ASN A 396 -12.72 -12.36 -22.71
N SER A 397 -13.56 -11.44 -23.18
CA SER A 397 -15.02 -11.44 -23.06
C SER A 397 -15.69 -12.59 -23.80
N GLN A 398 -15.01 -13.20 -24.79
CA GLN A 398 -15.47 -14.32 -25.60
C GLN A 398 -14.67 -15.60 -25.34
N THR A 399 -13.33 -15.56 -25.50
CA THR A 399 -12.46 -16.75 -25.47
C THR A 399 -12.01 -17.18 -24.08
N ARG A 400 -12.16 -16.33 -23.06
CA ARG A 400 -11.60 -16.50 -21.70
C ARG A 400 -10.06 -16.51 -21.62
N GLU A 401 -9.37 -16.22 -22.72
CA GLU A 401 -7.92 -16.07 -22.71
C GLU A 401 -7.48 -14.99 -21.70
N ILE A 402 -6.44 -15.29 -20.93
CA ILE A 402 -5.92 -14.42 -19.87
C ILE A 402 -4.60 -13.80 -20.33
N THR A 403 -4.58 -12.47 -20.52
CA THR A 403 -3.37 -11.69 -20.80
C THR A 403 -2.98 -10.83 -19.59
N ARG A 404 -1.71 -10.41 -19.53
CA ARG A 404 -1.09 -9.76 -18.35
C ARG A 404 -0.51 -8.41 -18.77
N SER A 405 -0.95 -7.34 -18.11
CA SER A 405 -0.56 -5.96 -18.45
C SER A 405 0.88 -5.62 -18.08
N GLY A 406 1.37 -4.45 -18.52
CA GLY A 406 2.64 -3.91 -18.04
C GLY A 406 2.65 -3.73 -16.51
N GLN A 407 1.50 -3.32 -15.93
CA GLN A 407 1.33 -3.20 -14.49
C GLN A 407 1.50 -4.55 -13.76
N TYR A 408 0.98 -5.67 -14.29
CA TYR A 408 1.23 -7.01 -13.74
C TYR A 408 2.73 -7.32 -13.68
N TRP A 409 3.47 -7.06 -14.76
CA TRP A 409 4.89 -7.39 -14.83
C TRP A 409 5.75 -6.48 -13.96
N ALA A 410 5.30 -5.25 -13.68
CA ALA A 410 5.86 -4.42 -12.61
C ALA A 410 5.59 -5.04 -11.23
N PHE A 411 4.33 -5.38 -10.90
CA PHE A 411 3.98 -6.01 -9.62
C PHE A 411 4.76 -7.30 -9.34
N ALA A 412 5.12 -8.07 -10.36
CA ALA A 412 5.94 -9.28 -10.22
C ALA A 412 7.32 -9.00 -9.60
N HIS A 413 7.95 -7.85 -9.87
CA HIS A 413 9.24 -7.48 -9.25
C HIS A 413 9.10 -7.11 -7.77
N TYR A 414 8.08 -6.33 -7.41
CA TYR A 414 7.85 -5.93 -6.02
C TYR A 414 7.31 -7.06 -5.17
N SER A 415 6.13 -7.57 -5.52
CA SER A 415 5.33 -8.44 -4.64
C SER A 415 6.02 -9.77 -4.33
N ARG A 416 6.71 -10.37 -5.31
CA ARG A 416 7.44 -11.64 -5.16
C ARG A 416 8.64 -11.52 -4.20
N MET A 417 9.32 -10.38 -4.24
CA MET A 417 10.54 -10.12 -3.47
C MET A 417 10.25 -9.50 -2.09
N ILE A 418 9.18 -8.70 -1.99
CA ILE A 418 8.87 -7.90 -0.82
C ILE A 418 7.61 -8.43 -0.15
N ARG A 419 7.80 -9.30 0.85
CA ARG A 419 6.70 -9.89 1.64
C ARG A 419 6.29 -9.00 2.82
N ARG A 420 5.08 -9.21 3.36
CA ARG A 420 4.54 -8.51 4.52
C ARG A 420 5.55 -8.48 5.68
N GLY A 421 5.80 -7.30 6.23
CA GLY A 421 6.75 -7.11 7.34
C GLY A 421 8.19 -6.83 6.92
N ALA A 422 8.49 -6.84 5.62
CA ALA A 422 9.73 -6.28 5.07
C ALA A 422 9.92 -4.81 5.46
N ARG A 423 11.16 -4.31 5.45
CA ARG A 423 11.47 -2.90 5.75
C ARG A 423 12.33 -2.27 4.67
N ARG A 424 11.93 -1.09 4.21
CA ARG A 424 12.78 -0.24 3.37
C ARG A 424 13.97 0.24 4.20
N PHE A 425 15.14 0.33 3.58
CA PHE A 425 16.34 0.90 4.19
C PHE A 425 17.06 1.85 3.23
N ASP A 426 18.08 2.55 3.72
CA ASP A 426 18.83 3.57 2.98
C ASP A 426 19.62 2.97 1.80
N SER A 427 19.38 3.55 0.62
CA SER A 427 20.07 3.24 -0.63
C SER A 427 20.41 4.53 -1.37
N GLN A 428 21.68 4.69 -1.77
CA GLN A 428 22.21 5.93 -2.35
C GLN A 428 22.96 5.62 -3.64
N SER A 429 22.71 6.36 -4.72
CA SER A 429 23.49 6.26 -5.96
C SER A 429 24.12 7.59 -6.33
N ALA A 430 25.26 7.51 -7.04
CA ALA A 430 25.89 8.64 -7.72
C ALA A 430 25.67 8.63 -9.25
N SER A 431 24.89 7.67 -9.78
CA SER A 431 24.61 7.52 -11.21
C SER A 431 23.27 8.19 -11.58
N ALA A 432 23.28 8.94 -12.68
CA ALA A 432 22.11 9.65 -13.20
C ALA A 432 21.22 8.78 -14.14
N ASP A 433 21.65 7.56 -14.47
CA ASP A 433 21.03 6.69 -15.48
C ASP A 433 19.99 5.69 -14.90
N LEU A 434 19.64 5.81 -13.61
CA LEU A 434 18.80 4.84 -12.88
C LEU A 434 17.30 5.23 -12.84
N HIS A 435 16.86 6.07 -13.79
CA HIS A 435 15.49 6.56 -13.90
C HIS A 435 14.87 6.11 -15.22
N CYS A 436 13.68 5.50 -15.18
CA CYS A 436 12.89 5.23 -16.38
C CYS A 436 12.49 6.55 -17.08
N LYS A 437 12.76 6.63 -18.38
CA LYS A 437 12.26 7.66 -19.28
C LYS A 437 11.25 7.04 -20.22
N ASP A 438 10.00 7.51 -20.18
CA ASP A 438 9.02 7.23 -21.25
C ASP A 438 9.12 8.36 -22.28
N ASP A 439 9.90 8.14 -23.34
CA ASP A 439 10.15 9.13 -24.39
C ASP A 439 8.87 9.58 -25.12
N ARG A 440 7.72 8.91 -24.91
CA ARG A 440 6.41 9.32 -25.42
C ARG A 440 5.76 10.45 -24.61
N THR A 441 6.21 10.69 -23.37
CA THR A 441 5.79 11.83 -22.56
C THR A 441 6.99 12.69 -22.18
N ALA A 442 7.22 13.75 -22.97
CA ALA A 442 8.31 14.71 -22.76
C ALA A 442 8.09 15.59 -21.50
N ALA A 443 8.13 14.99 -20.31
CA ALA A 443 8.11 15.68 -19.01
C ALA A 443 8.47 14.83 -17.77
N ARG A 444 8.48 13.49 -17.82
CA ARG A 444 8.61 12.66 -16.59
C ARG A 444 9.72 11.61 -16.67
N GLU A 445 10.77 11.85 -15.88
CA GLU A 445 11.67 10.80 -15.38
C GLU A 445 10.96 10.14 -14.19
N TYR A 446 10.74 8.83 -14.24
CA TYR A 446 10.20 8.04 -13.11
C TYR A 446 11.36 7.24 -12.53
N GLY A 447 11.65 7.33 -11.24
CA GLY A 447 12.76 6.54 -10.74
C GLY A 447 13.14 6.78 -9.30
N GLY A 448 13.09 5.68 -8.57
CA GLY A 448 13.77 5.51 -7.30
C GLY A 448 14.47 4.16 -7.27
N VAL A 449 15.63 4.12 -6.63
CA VAL A 449 16.26 2.86 -6.23
C VAL A 449 15.96 2.66 -4.75
N GLY A 450 14.93 1.85 -4.46
CA GLY A 450 14.53 1.48 -3.11
C GLY A 450 15.06 0.09 -2.76
N ALA A 451 15.94 0.00 -1.76
CA ALA A 451 16.38 -1.28 -1.22
C ALA A 451 15.48 -1.71 -0.04
N ILE A 452 14.98 -2.95 -0.09
CA ILE A 452 13.99 -3.46 0.87
C ILE A 452 14.42 -4.84 1.39
N GLU A 453 14.44 -4.97 2.72
CA GLU A 453 14.86 -6.16 3.48
C GLU A 453 13.71 -7.15 3.61
N GLY A 454 13.86 -8.37 3.08
CA GLY A 454 12.87 -9.45 3.19
C GLY A 454 12.89 -10.11 4.57
N LYS A 455 11.72 -10.59 5.04
CA LYS A 455 11.56 -11.17 6.40
C LYS A 455 11.69 -12.70 6.48
N PHE A 456 11.86 -13.39 5.35
CA PHE A 456 12.12 -14.83 5.32
C PHE A 456 13.28 -15.12 4.37
N SER A 457 14.34 -15.74 4.90
CA SER A 457 15.65 -15.98 4.29
C SER A 457 16.45 -14.72 3.92
N ASP A 458 17.78 -14.86 3.84
CA ASP A 458 18.82 -13.82 3.73
C ASP A 458 18.84 -13.07 2.37
N HIS A 459 17.67 -12.64 1.87
CA HIS A 459 17.48 -12.01 0.58
C HIS A 459 17.13 -10.53 0.71
N PHE A 460 17.85 -9.69 -0.05
CA PHE A 460 17.54 -8.28 -0.23
C PHE A 460 16.89 -8.08 -1.60
N GLY A 461 15.72 -7.43 -1.63
CA GLY A 461 15.14 -6.92 -2.86
C GLY A 461 15.83 -5.62 -3.23
N LEU A 462 16.51 -5.61 -4.38
CA LEU A 462 16.99 -4.38 -5.02
C LEU A 462 16.38 -4.30 -6.42
N GLU A 463 15.50 -3.33 -6.63
CA GLU A 463 15.04 -2.99 -7.97
C GLU A 463 15.92 -1.90 -8.57
N VAL A 464 16.36 -2.12 -9.80
CA VAL A 464 17.04 -1.13 -10.63
C VAL A 464 16.31 -1.06 -11.96
N VAL A 465 15.56 0.02 -12.17
CA VAL A 465 14.84 0.27 -13.42
C VAL A 465 15.76 1.07 -14.35
N TYR A 466 16.15 0.47 -15.47
CA TYR A 466 16.95 1.14 -16.49
C TYR A 466 16.05 1.71 -17.62
N PRO A 467 16.31 2.94 -18.11
CA PRO A 467 15.73 3.44 -19.34
C PRO A 467 16.51 2.93 -20.56
N THR A 468 15.85 2.35 -21.56
CA THR A 468 16.31 2.45 -22.97
C THR A 468 15.28 1.92 -23.96
N HIS A 469 14.98 2.73 -24.99
CA HIS A 469 14.40 2.27 -26.27
C HIS A 469 15.43 1.63 -27.24
N ARG A 470 16.67 1.43 -26.79
CA ARG A 470 17.63 0.53 -27.46
C ARG A 470 17.50 -0.85 -26.83
N ASP A 471 17.53 -1.88 -27.66
CA ASP A 471 17.74 -3.26 -27.24
C ASP A 471 19.12 -3.40 -26.58
N LEU A 472 19.21 -3.08 -25.29
CA LEU A 472 20.40 -3.40 -24.49
C LEU A 472 20.45 -4.91 -24.36
N THR A 473 21.45 -5.48 -25.01
CA THR A 473 21.68 -6.92 -24.96
C THR A 473 22.06 -7.33 -23.52
N LEU A 474 21.75 -8.57 -23.12
CA LEU A 474 22.14 -9.08 -21.79
C LEU A 474 23.61 -8.78 -21.41
N PRO A 475 24.62 -8.85 -22.31
CA PRO A 475 25.99 -8.38 -22.05
C PRO A 475 26.13 -6.93 -21.57
N GLU A 476 25.32 -6.00 -22.05
CA GLU A 476 25.38 -4.58 -21.69
C GLU A 476 24.72 -4.32 -20.32
N LEU A 477 23.59 -4.96 -20.05
CA LEU A 477 22.98 -4.99 -18.71
C LEU A 477 23.93 -5.64 -17.68
N ARG A 478 24.60 -6.75 -18.03
CA ARG A 478 25.60 -7.42 -17.17
C ARG A 478 26.76 -6.49 -16.77
N SER A 479 27.21 -5.60 -17.66
CA SER A 479 28.32 -4.70 -17.35
C SER A 479 27.92 -3.60 -16.35
N ARG A 480 26.71 -3.04 -16.51
CA ARG A 480 26.17 -1.98 -15.64
C ARG A 480 25.76 -2.50 -14.26
N VAL A 481 25.03 -3.62 -14.21
CA VAL A 481 24.62 -4.26 -12.93
C VAL A 481 25.84 -4.77 -12.15
N GLY A 482 26.89 -5.24 -12.82
CA GLY A 482 28.14 -5.67 -12.19
C GLY A 482 28.95 -4.54 -11.51
N ALA A 483 28.72 -3.28 -11.87
CA ALA A 483 29.33 -2.12 -11.21
C ALA A 483 28.53 -1.66 -9.97
N ALA A 484 27.21 -1.83 -9.99
CA ALA A 484 26.31 -1.30 -8.97
C ALA A 484 26.60 -1.79 -7.53
N PHE A 485 26.94 -3.06 -7.35
CA PHE A 485 27.02 -3.72 -6.03
C PHE A 485 28.32 -3.48 -5.22
N GLN A 486 29.09 -2.43 -5.50
CA GLN A 486 30.45 -2.28 -4.95
C GLN A 486 30.57 -1.83 -3.48
N THR A 487 29.49 -1.52 -2.74
CA THR A 487 29.63 -0.87 -1.42
C THR A 487 28.72 -1.37 -0.29
N VAL A 488 29.28 -2.28 0.54
CA VAL A 488 28.94 -2.41 1.97
C VAL A 488 30.25 -2.53 2.77
N PRO A 489 30.54 -1.63 3.73
CA PRO A 489 31.82 -1.61 4.44
C PRO A 489 31.91 -2.71 5.52
N ARG A 490 32.70 -3.75 5.26
CA ARG A 490 33.06 -4.77 6.25
C ARG A 490 34.12 -4.24 7.23
N LYS A 491 33.71 -3.57 8.32
CA LYS A 491 34.62 -3.21 9.43
C LYS A 491 34.43 -4.12 10.62
N LEU A 492 35.38 -5.05 10.82
CA LEU A 492 36.17 -5.22 12.06
C LEU A 492 37.03 -6.50 11.99
N LYS A 493 38.35 -6.34 11.82
CA LYS A 493 39.42 -6.99 12.59
C LYS A 493 40.79 -6.80 11.92
N GLU A 494 41.57 -5.86 12.42
CA GLU A 494 43.03 -5.95 12.42
C GLU A 494 43.58 -5.43 13.76
N ARG A 495 43.93 -6.38 14.65
CA ARG A 495 44.94 -6.22 15.69
C ARG A 495 45.48 -7.61 16.01
N ALA A 496 46.59 -7.96 15.38
CA ALA A 496 47.38 -9.13 15.71
C ALA A 496 48.84 -8.90 15.31
N THR A 497 49.63 -8.34 16.22
CA THR A 497 51.07 -8.59 16.28
C THR A 497 51.41 -8.95 17.72
N CYS A 498 51.64 -10.24 17.94
CA CYS A 498 52.28 -10.76 19.13
C CYS A 498 53.64 -11.29 18.65
N GLU A 499 54.72 -10.65 19.06
CA GLU A 499 56.07 -11.21 18.92
C GLU A 499 56.51 -11.77 20.26
N CYS A 500 56.98 -13.01 20.25
CA CYS A 500 57.61 -13.63 21.40
C CYS A 500 59.11 -13.33 21.39
N LYS A 501 59.59 -12.67 22.44
CA LYS A 501 60.84 -13.04 23.14
C LYS A 501 60.90 -12.41 24.53
#